data_AF-A0A251VQS4-F1
#
_entry.id   AF-A0A251VQS4-F1
#
_cell.length_a   1.000
_cell.length_b   1.000
_cell.length_c   1.000
_cell.angle_alpha   90.00
_cell.angle_beta   90.00
_cell.angle_gamma   90.00
#
_symmetry.space_group_name_H-M   'P 1'
#
loop_
_entity.id
_entity.type
_entity.pdbx_description
1 polymer ?
#
loop_
_entity_poly.entity_id
_entity_poly.type
_entity_poly.pdbx_seq_one_letter_code
_entity_poly.pdbx_strand_id
1 'polypeptide(L)' 'MGVDYYKVLQVDRSTKDDDLKKAYRKPAMKRHPDKNPNNKKDAEAKFKTISEAYDVCVLVG' A
#
# COMPACT_ATOMS: atom_id res chain seq x y z
N MET A 1 -5.14 -4.13 17.89
CA MET A 1 -4.46 -4.94 16.84
C MET A 1 -3.82 -3.98 15.85
N GLY A 2 -2.49 -3.98 15.76
CA GLY A 2 -1.74 -3.12 14.84
C GLY A 2 -2.13 -3.42 13.40
N VAL A 3 -2.29 -2.37 12.61
CA VAL A 3 -2.55 -2.48 11.17
C VAL A 3 -1.37 -3.22 10.57
N ASP A 4 -1.57 -4.42 10.02
CA ASP A 4 -0.50 -5.16 9.34
C ASP A 4 -0.19 -4.46 8.02
N TYR A 5 0.66 -3.44 8.08
CA TYR A 5 1.14 -2.66 6.93
C TYR A 5 1.73 -3.56 5.85
N TYR A 6 2.39 -4.65 6.25
CA TYR A 6 2.85 -5.75 5.38
C TYR A 6 1.73 -6.40 4.57
N LYS A 7 0.56 -6.65 5.18
CA LYS A 7 -0.63 -7.18 4.49
C LYS A 7 -1.28 -6.16 3.55
N VAL A 8 -1.23 -4.89 3.92
CA VAL A 8 -1.78 -3.78 3.11
C VAL A 8 -0.95 -3.57 1.85
N LEU A 9 0.37 -3.61 1.98
CA LEU A 9 1.31 -3.55 0.87
C LEU A 9 1.44 -4.88 0.13
N GLN A 10 0.96 -6.00 0.70
CA GLN A 10 1.23 -7.36 0.22
C GLN A 10 2.72 -7.67 0.09
N VAL A 11 3.49 -7.26 1.10
CA VAL A 11 4.95 -7.45 1.20
C VAL A 11 5.32 -8.21 2.45
N ASP A 12 6.44 -8.91 2.38
CA ASP A 12 6.99 -9.61 3.52
C ASP A 12 7.81 -8.66 4.41
N ARG A 13 8.02 -9.02 5.68
CA ARG A 13 8.79 -8.19 6.61
C ARG A 13 10.25 -8.02 6.22
N SER A 14 10.73 -8.92 5.37
CA SER A 14 12.09 -8.93 4.79
C SER A 14 12.10 -8.43 3.34
N THR A 15 11.04 -7.78 2.87
CA THR A 15 10.96 -7.25 1.50
C THR A 15 12.02 -6.18 1.27
N LYS A 16 12.72 -6.27 0.14
CA LYS A 16 13.67 -5.27 -0.36
C LYS A 16 12.93 -4.14 -1.07
N ASP A 17 13.56 -2.97 -1.18
CA ASP A 17 13.00 -1.78 -1.85
C ASP A 17 12.39 -2.07 -3.23
N ASP A 18 13.00 -2.98 -3.99
CA ASP A 18 12.55 -3.41 -5.32
C ASP A 18 11.18 -4.11 -5.29
N ASP A 19 10.95 -4.95 -4.28
CA ASP A 19 9.67 -5.61 -4.04
C ASP A 19 8.65 -4.63 -3.46
N LEU A 20 9.09 -3.72 -2.57
CA LEU A 20 8.27 -2.68 -1.98
C LEU A 20 7.65 -1.78 -3.06
N LYS A 21 8.45 -1.37 -4.06
CA LYS A 21 7.97 -0.63 -5.25
C LYS A 21 6.94 -1.41 -6.06
N LYS A 22 7.16 -2.70 -6.32
CA LYS A 22 6.22 -3.55 -7.08
C LYS A 22 4.91 -3.73 -6.34
N ALA A 23 5.01 -3.89 -5.03
CA ALA A 23 3.88 -4.13 -4.16
C ALA A 23 3.06 -2.87 -3.86
N TYR A 24 3.65 -1.68 -4.00
CA TYR A 24 2.92 -0.41 -4.07
C TYR A 24 2.17 -0.25 -5.41
N ARG A 25 2.81 -0.63 -6.53
CA ARG A 25 2.30 -0.39 -7.89
C ARG A 25 1.00 -1.15 -8.20
N LYS A 26 0.91 -2.40 -7.75
CA LYS A 26 -0.28 -3.27 -7.93
C LYS A 26 -1.57 -2.70 -7.30
N PRO A 27 -1.62 -2.42 -5.98
CA PRO A 27 -2.81 -1.90 -5.33
C PRO A 27 -3.13 -0.46 -5.75
N ALA A 28 -2.12 0.37 -6.08
CA ALA A 28 -2.33 1.71 -6.62
C ALA A 28 -3.14 1.69 -7.93
N MET A 29 -2.77 0.82 -8.88
CA MET A 29 -3.58 0.63 -10.10
C MET A 29 -4.97 0.04 -9.82
N LYS A 30 -5.09 -0.81 -8.80
CA LYS A 30 -6.35 -1.45 -8.43
C LYS A 30 -7.32 -0.51 -7.72
N ARG A 31 -6.81 0.55 -7.07
CA ARG A 31 -7.56 1.60 -6.37
C ARG A 31 -7.67 2.90 -7.18
N HIS A 32 -7.28 2.89 -8.45
CA HIS A 32 -7.43 4.06 -9.30
C HIS A 32 -8.91 4.48 -9.35
N PRO A 33 -9.24 5.78 -9.19
CA PRO A 33 -10.62 6.29 -9.17
C PRO A 33 -11.35 6.02 -10.49
N ASP A 34 -10.59 5.86 -11.58
CA ASP A 34 -11.10 5.47 -12.91
C ASP A 34 -11.70 4.05 -12.92
N LYS A 35 -11.09 3.11 -12.18
CA LYS A 35 -11.61 1.74 -12.02
C LYS A 35 -12.56 1.58 -10.83
N ASN A 36 -12.63 2.58 -9.96
CA ASN A 36 -13.48 2.58 -8.75
C ASN A 36 -14.33 3.86 -8.68
N PRO A 37 -15.23 4.09 -9.65
CA PRO A 37 -16.06 5.31 -9.66
C PRO A 37 -16.93 5.43 -8.40
N ASN A 38 -17.34 4.32 -7.79
CA ASN A 38 -18.20 4.29 -6.60
C ASN A 38 -17.43 4.28 -5.26
N ASN A 39 -16.13 3.99 -5.26
CA ASN A 39 -15.35 3.76 -4.02
C ASN A 39 -14.17 4.72 -3.88
N LYS A 40 -14.29 5.97 -4.36
CA LYS A 40 -13.22 6.98 -4.29
C LYS A 40 -12.70 7.22 -2.87
N LYS A 41 -13.59 7.34 -1.87
CA LYS A 41 -13.21 7.54 -0.46
C LYS A 41 -12.39 6.38 0.10
N ASP A 42 -12.83 5.15 -0.17
CA ASP A 42 -12.16 3.95 0.31
C ASP A 42 -10.82 3.73 -0.42
N ALA A 43 -10.76 4.05 -1.70
CA ALA A 43 -9.53 4.07 -2.48
C ALA A 43 -8.51 5.06 -1.91
N GLU A 44 -8.92 6.30 -1.61
CA GLU A 44 -8.07 7.34 -1.03
C GLU A 44 -7.57 6.96 0.38
N ALA A 45 -8.46 6.45 1.24
CA ALA A 45 -8.09 5.97 2.58
C ALA A 45 -7.04 4.85 2.50
N LYS A 46 -7.26 3.85 1.63
CA LYS A 46 -6.31 2.76 1.42
C LYS A 46 -5.01 3.25 0.79
N PHE A 47 -5.04 4.22 -0.12
CA PHE A 47 -3.83 4.81 -0.72
C PHE A 47 -2.97 5.50 0.35
N LYS A 48 -3.62 6.22 1.27
CA LYS A 48 -2.94 6.86 2.40
C LYS A 48 -2.31 5.83 3.33
N THR A 49 -3.03 4.77 3.69
CA THR A 49 -2.48 3.66 4.51
C THR A 49 -1.31 2.97 3.80
N ILE A 50 -1.37 2.78 2.48
CA ILE A 50 -0.28 2.19 1.69
C ILE A 50 0.97 3.09 1.71
N SER A 51 0.80 4.42 1.62
CA SER A 51 1.93 5.36 1.70
C SER A 51 2.57 5.39 3.09
N GLU A 52 1.76 5.46 4.16
CA GLU A 52 2.26 5.36 5.53
C GLU A 52 2.98 4.02 5.78
N ALA A 53 2.40 2.92 5.29
CA ALA A 53 3.02 1.60 5.37
C ALA A 53 4.39 1.57 4.70
N TYR A 54 4.51 2.19 3.52
CA TYR A 54 5.75 2.24 2.76
C TYR A 54 6.81 3.05 3.50
N ASP A 55 6.43 4.24 4.00
CA ASP A 55 7.31 5.14 4.75
C ASP A 55 7.84 4.46 6.02
N VAL A 56 6.96 3.84 6.82
CA VAL A 56 7.35 3.09 8.01
C VAL A 56 8.23 1.89 7.66
N CYS A 57 7.95 1.19 6.57
CA CYS A 57 8.75 0.02 6.18
C CYS A 57 10.15 0.39 5.68
N VAL A 58 10.30 1.55 5.03
CA VAL A 58 11.61 2.10 4.62
C VAL A 58 12.38 2.66 5.81
N LEU A 59 11.69 3.28 6.77
CA LEU A 59 12.31 3.94 7.91
C LEU A 59 12.76 2.96 9.01
N VAL A 60 12.24 1.73 9.02
CA VAL A 60 12.54 0.69 10.03
C VAL A 60 13.47 -0.41 9.47
N GLY A 61 13.94 -0.29 8.23
CA GLY A 61 14.94 -1.18 7.62
C GLY A 61 16.37 -0.81 7.98
#